data_AF-A0A7S2TZ32-F1
#
_entry.id   AF-A0A7S2TZ32-F1
#
_cell.length_a   1.000
_cell.length_b   1.000
_cell.length_c   1.000
_cell.angle_alpha   90.00
_cell.angle_beta   90.00
_cell.angle_gamma   90.00
#
_symmetry.space_group_name_H-M   'P 1'
#
loop_
_entity.id
_entity.type
_entity.pdbx_description
1 polymer ?
#
loop_
_entity_poly.entity_id
_entity_poly.type
_entity_poly.pdbx_seq_one_letter_code
_entity_poly.pdbx_strand_id
1 'polypeptide(L)'
;KQAMSSPGLRSVFLTKVYEGTKSLDCDVHFPRLDVSKFDVAQVAEMKEENDLKYEIVKLSLREKQENENKDPNAVAPTLSKQVSSTRNFEELQYLDLIRDILSNGIQKGDRTGTGTLSKFGCQMRFNLREHFPLLTTKRVFWKGVAQELLWFLKGCTDAKALTDKGVKIWKANGSREYLDRIGLKDREENDLGPVYGFQWRHFGAKYTTMHADYKNQGVDQLKKVIETIKNKPTDRRIIMSAWNPADLAKMALPPCHMFCQFYVANGELSCQMYQRSCDMGLGVPFNIASYSLLTCMIAQVCGLKPGEFVHVLGDTHVYLNHIKPLEEQLKREPRPFPKLWMNPKVTNIDDFKYEDFKIEGYKPYPTIKMKMAV
;
A
#
# COMPACT_ATOMS: atom_id res chain seq x y z
N LYS A 1 14.71 0.02 32.67
CA LYS A 1 13.39 -0.65 32.68
C LYS A 1 12.44 -0.07 33.72
N GLN A 2 12.78 -0.03 35.01
CA GLN A 2 11.91 0.51 36.07
C GLN A 2 11.49 1.98 35.83
N ALA A 3 12.42 2.83 35.37
CA ALA A 3 12.11 4.22 35.02
C ALA A 3 11.04 4.37 33.90
N MET A 4 10.89 3.39 33.01
CA MET A 4 9.86 3.41 31.96
C MET A 4 8.43 3.28 32.52
N SER A 5 8.31 2.73 33.73
CA SER A 5 7.05 2.60 34.46
C SER A 5 6.88 3.69 35.52
N SER A 6 7.81 4.65 35.60
CA SER A 6 7.73 5.73 36.59
C SER A 6 6.60 6.69 36.27
N PRO A 7 5.72 7.05 37.24
CA PRO A 7 4.72 8.10 37.07
C PRO A 7 5.32 9.47 36.74
N GLY A 8 6.59 9.68 37.09
CA GLY A 8 7.34 10.91 36.81
C GLY A 8 7.96 10.98 35.42
N LEU A 9 7.84 9.93 34.59
CA LEU A 9 8.39 9.96 33.23
C LEU A 9 7.62 10.97 32.37
N ARG A 10 8.35 11.84 31.69
CA ARG A 10 7.80 12.88 30.80
C ARG A 10 8.39 12.85 29.40
N SER A 11 9.69 12.57 29.31
CA SER A 11 10.38 12.45 28.03
C SER A 11 11.44 11.35 28.09
N VAL A 12 11.74 10.80 26.92
CA VAL A 12 12.86 9.88 26.70
C VAL A 12 13.74 10.51 25.63
N PHE A 13 15.02 10.74 25.94
CA PHE A 13 16.02 11.14 24.96
C PHE A 13 16.75 9.88 24.53
N LEU A 14 16.55 9.49 23.28
CA LEU A 14 17.12 8.28 22.70
C LEU A 14 18.19 8.67 21.68
N THR A 15 19.45 8.35 21.99
CA THR A 15 20.50 8.33 20.97
C THR A 15 20.37 7.03 20.18
N LYS A 16 19.87 7.12 18.96
CA LYS A 16 19.86 5.98 18.05
C LYS A 16 21.22 5.92 17.38
N VAL A 17 21.99 4.89 17.71
CA VAL A 17 23.25 4.58 17.04
C VAL A 17 22.95 3.65 15.88
N TYR A 18 23.44 3.99 14.71
CA TYR A 18 23.34 3.21 13.49
C TYR A 18 24.67 2.49 13.30
N GLU A 19 24.62 1.17 13.39
CA GLU A 19 25.77 0.33 13.08
C GLU A 19 26.22 0.58 11.63
N GLY A 20 27.52 0.81 11.46
CA GLY A 20 28.16 0.79 10.15
C GLY A 20 28.28 -0.63 9.61
N THR A 21 29.41 -0.97 8.99
CA THR A 21 29.68 -2.32 8.45
C THR A 21 30.05 -3.37 9.51
N LYS A 22 30.08 -3.01 10.80
CA LYS A 22 30.43 -3.90 11.92
C LYS A 22 29.23 -4.02 12.86
N SER A 23 28.82 -5.25 13.17
CA SER A 23 27.83 -5.50 14.22
C SER A 23 28.43 -5.21 15.59
N LEU A 24 27.70 -4.50 16.44
CA LEU A 24 28.09 -4.30 17.84
C LEU A 24 27.56 -5.47 18.66
N ASP A 25 28.44 -6.12 19.41
CA ASP A 25 28.02 -7.10 20.41
C ASP A 25 27.49 -6.34 21.64
N CYS A 26 26.29 -6.69 22.10
CA CYS A 26 25.62 -6.02 23.20
C CYS A 26 24.98 -7.05 24.13
N ASP A 27 25.33 -7.01 25.41
CA ASP A 27 24.79 -7.85 26.48
C ASP A 27 23.67 -7.16 27.28
N VAL A 28 23.50 -5.84 27.09
CA VAL A 28 22.47 -5.03 27.72
C VAL A 28 21.63 -4.30 26.68
N HIS A 29 20.30 -4.37 26.82
CA HIS A 29 19.37 -3.75 25.89
C HIS A 29 18.50 -2.68 26.55
N PHE A 30 18.20 -1.62 25.78
CA PHE A 30 17.19 -0.65 26.17
C PHE A 30 15.81 -1.33 26.25
N PRO A 31 14.99 -1.06 27.28
CA PRO A 31 13.68 -1.67 27.42
C PRO A 31 12.77 -1.32 26.24
N ARG A 32 11.89 -2.25 25.85
CA ARG A 32 10.90 -2.02 24.79
C ARG A 32 10.06 -0.79 25.10
N LEU A 33 9.99 0.14 24.15
CA LEU A 33 9.21 1.36 24.26
C LEU A 33 7.77 1.10 23.77
N ASP A 34 6.78 1.47 24.58
CA ASP A 34 5.37 1.47 24.19
C ASP A 34 5.07 2.72 23.36
N VAL A 35 5.24 2.61 22.04
CA VAL A 35 5.08 3.74 21.10
C VAL A 35 3.67 4.33 21.11
N SER A 36 2.67 3.66 21.68
CA SER A 36 1.32 4.23 21.82
C SER A 36 1.26 5.37 22.84
N LYS A 37 2.24 5.45 23.76
CA LYS A 37 2.30 6.42 24.86
C LYS A 37 3.19 7.62 24.58
N PHE A 38 3.91 7.66 23.46
CA PHE A 38 4.89 8.71 23.19
C PHE A 38 4.73 9.29 21.78
N ASP A 39 4.95 10.59 21.66
CA ASP A 39 5.13 11.28 20.38
C ASP A 39 6.60 11.62 20.16
N VAL A 40 7.01 11.68 18.89
CA VAL A 40 8.33 12.20 18.50
C VAL A 40 8.27 13.72 18.59
N ALA A 41 8.92 14.28 19.60
CA ALA A 41 8.90 15.72 19.87
C ALA A 41 10.02 16.46 19.13
N GLN A 42 11.20 15.85 19.01
CA GLN A 42 12.35 16.46 18.33
C GLN A 42 13.28 15.38 17.82
N VAL A 43 13.92 15.65 16.68
CA VAL A 43 15.02 14.85 16.13
C VAL A 43 16.17 15.81 15.86
N ALA A 44 17.33 15.55 16.46
CA ALA A 44 18.56 16.29 16.18
C ALA A 44 19.16 15.87 14.83
N GLU A 45 19.97 16.74 14.23
CA GLU A 45 20.72 16.38 13.03
C GLU A 45 21.57 15.13 13.25
N MET A 46 21.64 14.29 12.21
CA MET A 46 22.46 13.09 12.23
C MET A 46 23.94 13.47 12.31
N LYS A 47 24.65 12.86 13.25
CA LYS A 47 26.08 13.04 13.46
C LYS A 47 26.82 11.76 13.10
N GLU A 48 28.10 11.89 12.78
CA GLU A 48 28.99 10.76 12.49
C GLU A 48 30.27 10.92 13.32
N GLU A 49 30.64 9.87 14.03
CA GLU A 49 31.83 9.83 14.87
C GLU A 49 32.38 8.40 14.88
N ASN A 50 33.66 8.20 14.55
CA ASN A 50 34.32 6.89 14.50
C ASN A 50 33.56 5.83 13.67
N ASP A 51 33.14 6.19 12.45
CA ASP A 51 32.33 5.35 11.53
C ASP A 51 30.95 4.93 12.06
N LEU A 52 30.51 5.50 13.19
CA LEU A 52 29.17 5.31 13.74
C LEU A 52 28.34 6.56 13.48
N LYS A 53 27.22 6.36 12.80
CA LYS A 53 26.22 7.41 12.66
C LYS A 53 25.28 7.36 13.85
N TYR A 54 24.84 8.50 14.33
CA TYR A 54 23.82 8.55 15.37
C TYR A 54 22.90 9.76 15.23
N GLU A 55 21.66 9.63 15.66
CA GLU A 55 20.72 10.74 15.82
C GLU A 55 20.16 10.75 17.24
N ILE A 56 19.84 11.93 17.76
CA ILE A 56 19.19 12.06 19.07
C ILE A 56 17.72 12.35 18.84
N VAL A 57 16.86 11.48 19.35
CA VAL A 57 15.40 11.63 19.29
C VAL A 57 14.85 11.90 20.68
N LYS A 58 14.14 13.02 20.83
CA LYS A 58 13.31 13.29 21.99
C LYS A 58 11.92 12.74 21.75
N LEU A 59 11.52 11.80 22.60
CA LEU A 59 10.16 11.31 22.71
C LEU A 59 9.50 11.98 23.91
N SER A 60 8.30 12.51 23.75
CA SER A 60 7.49 13.07 24.84
C SER A 60 6.29 12.18 25.10
N LEU A 61 5.92 12.00 26.37
CA LEU A 61 4.70 11.28 26.72
C LEU A 61 3.50 11.99 26.08
N ARG A 62 2.58 11.23 25.48
CA ARG A 62 1.31 11.76 24.98
C ARG A 62 0.51 12.29 26.16
N GLU A 63 0.31 13.58 26.19
CA GLU A 63 -0.67 14.18 27.09
C GLU A 63 -2.07 13.87 26.54
N LYS A 64 -2.99 13.45 27.41
CA LYS A 64 -4.41 13.41 27.06
C LYS A 64 -4.82 14.86 26.80
N GLN A 65 -4.91 15.27 25.54
CA GLN A 65 -5.40 16.61 25.21
C GLN A 65 -6.89 16.69 25.52
N GLU A 66 -7.22 17.36 26.64
CA GLU A 66 -8.29 18.35 26.60
C GLU A 66 -7.81 19.51 25.73
N ASN A 67 -8.71 20.00 24.87
CA ASN A 67 -8.47 20.99 23.81
C ASN A 67 -7.52 22.13 24.20
N GLU A 68 -6.52 22.41 23.37
CA GLU A 68 -6.10 23.80 23.08
C GLU A 68 -5.18 23.90 21.85
N ASN A 69 -5.45 24.94 21.04
CA ASN A 69 -4.86 25.27 19.74
C ASN A 69 -3.33 25.44 19.75
N LYS A 70 -2.61 24.88 18.75
CA LYS A 70 -1.30 25.42 18.30
C LYS A 70 -1.09 25.36 16.78
N ASP A 71 -0.87 26.58 16.26
CA ASP A 71 -0.11 27.10 15.10
C ASP A 71 -0.01 26.29 13.77
N PRO A 72 -0.52 26.81 12.63
CA PRO A 72 -0.47 26.17 11.31
C PRO A 72 0.91 26.18 10.59
N ASN A 73 1.97 26.75 11.18
CA ASN A 73 3.21 27.07 10.45
C ASN A 73 4.45 26.23 10.80
N ALA A 74 4.30 25.04 11.42
CA ALA A 74 5.44 24.15 11.63
C ALA A 74 5.87 23.47 10.30
N VAL A 75 6.90 24.03 9.67
CA VAL A 75 7.55 23.51 8.46
C VAL A 75 8.16 22.14 8.76
N ALA A 76 7.66 21.10 8.07
CA ALA A 76 8.22 19.75 8.14
C ALA A 76 9.61 19.71 7.47
N PRO A 77 10.69 19.31 8.18
CA PRO A 77 11.98 19.12 7.54
C PRO A 77 11.94 17.89 6.62
N THR A 78 12.41 18.09 5.40
CA THR A 78 12.46 17.10 4.33
C THR A 78 13.52 16.05 4.65
N LEU A 79 13.10 14.80 4.86
CA LEU A 79 13.98 13.66 5.06
C LEU A 79 14.50 13.16 3.70
N SER A 80 15.81 13.24 3.47
CA SER A 80 16.48 12.52 2.41
C SER A 80 17.78 11.87 2.90
N LYS A 81 17.97 10.62 2.47
CA LYS A 81 19.17 9.75 2.44
C LYS A 81 19.36 8.71 3.55
N GLN A 82 19.22 7.46 3.12
CA GLN A 82 20.00 6.25 3.44
C GLN A 82 20.17 5.89 4.92
N VAL A 83 19.25 5.05 5.41
CA VAL A 83 19.54 4.11 6.49
C VAL A 83 19.06 2.72 6.08
N SER A 84 20.03 1.88 5.73
CA SER A 84 19.87 0.43 5.63
C SER A 84 19.67 -0.13 7.05
N SER A 85 18.48 0.01 7.63
CA SER A 85 18.16 -0.70 8.86
C SER A 85 17.83 -2.15 8.52
N THR A 86 18.56 -3.08 9.13
CA THR A 86 18.28 -4.52 9.10
C THR A 86 16.87 -4.88 9.60
N ARG A 87 16.19 -3.95 10.28
CA ARG A 87 14.77 -4.04 10.66
C ARG A 87 13.90 -3.23 9.70
N ASN A 88 12.88 -3.88 9.15
CA ASN A 88 11.90 -3.24 8.27
C ASN A 88 10.82 -2.54 9.11
N PHE A 89 11.12 -1.30 9.50
CA PHE A 89 10.22 -0.47 10.30
C PHE A 89 8.97 -0.03 9.53
N GLU A 90 9.04 0.03 8.21
CA GLU A 90 7.88 0.39 7.38
C GLU A 90 6.80 -0.70 7.40
N GLU A 91 7.19 -1.98 7.37
CA GLU A 91 6.25 -3.11 7.53
C GLU A 91 5.58 -3.14 8.92
N LEU A 92 6.20 -2.54 9.95
CA LEU A 92 5.55 -2.44 11.27
C LEU A 92 4.26 -1.61 11.21
N GLN A 93 4.12 -0.63 10.32
CA GLN A 93 2.87 0.12 10.18
C GLN A 93 1.69 -0.81 9.87
N TYR A 94 1.89 -1.77 8.98
CA TYR A 94 0.88 -2.78 8.63
C TYR A 94 0.58 -3.72 9.80
N LEU A 95 1.63 -4.20 10.49
CA LEU A 95 1.48 -5.12 11.61
C LEU A 95 0.85 -4.45 12.84
N ASP A 96 1.20 -3.21 13.12
CA ASP A 96 0.63 -2.43 14.23
C ASP A 96 -0.84 -2.10 13.98
N LEU A 97 -1.24 -1.80 12.73
CA LEU A 97 -2.65 -1.67 12.39
C LEU A 97 -3.42 -2.97 12.61
N ILE A 98 -2.83 -4.14 12.28
CA ILE A 98 -3.48 -5.42 12.62
C ILE A 98 -3.62 -5.59 14.13
N ARG A 99 -2.55 -5.34 14.92
CA ARG A 99 -2.60 -5.44 16.39
C ARG A 99 -3.69 -4.56 16.98
N ASP A 100 -3.79 -3.33 16.48
CA ASP A 100 -4.76 -2.33 16.90
C ASP A 100 -6.19 -2.76 16.54
N ILE A 101 -6.43 -3.27 15.33
CA ILE A 101 -7.75 -3.81 14.94
C ILE A 101 -8.14 -5.03 15.79
N LEU A 102 -7.20 -5.94 16.06
CA LEU A 102 -7.48 -7.11 16.89
C LEU A 102 -7.80 -6.74 18.35
N SER A 103 -7.19 -5.66 18.87
CA SER A 103 -7.35 -5.25 20.27
C SER A 103 -8.52 -4.29 20.48
N ASN A 104 -8.72 -3.36 19.54
CA ASN A 104 -9.62 -2.21 19.67
C ASN A 104 -10.64 -2.10 18.53
N GLY A 105 -10.64 -3.05 17.58
CA GLY A 105 -11.55 -3.02 16.43
C GLY A 105 -12.99 -3.30 16.84
N ILE A 106 -13.92 -2.62 16.17
CA ILE A 106 -15.35 -2.83 16.39
C ILE A 106 -15.80 -4.02 15.56
N GLN A 107 -16.41 -5.00 16.23
CA GLN A 107 -17.00 -6.16 15.58
C GLN A 107 -18.27 -5.77 14.82
N LYS A 108 -18.36 -6.15 13.55
CA LYS A 108 -19.50 -5.88 12.67
C LYS A 108 -19.81 -7.11 11.81
N GLY A 109 -21.08 -7.26 11.43
CA GLY A 109 -21.46 -8.14 10.32
C GLY A 109 -20.94 -7.64 8.97
N ASP A 110 -21.02 -8.45 7.93
CA ASP A 110 -20.68 -8.05 6.56
C ASP A 110 -21.58 -8.73 5.52
N ARG A 111 -21.47 -8.31 4.25
CA ARG A 111 -22.23 -8.89 3.13
C ARG A 111 -21.91 -10.36 2.81
N THR A 112 -20.81 -10.88 3.34
CA THR A 112 -20.30 -12.24 3.08
C THR A 112 -20.76 -13.24 4.16
N GLY A 113 -21.30 -12.74 5.27
CA GLY A 113 -21.68 -13.54 6.44
C GLY A 113 -20.52 -13.96 7.34
N THR A 114 -19.29 -13.54 7.06
CA THR A 114 -18.11 -13.90 7.88
C THR A 114 -17.99 -13.03 9.13
N GLY A 115 -18.29 -11.74 9.00
CA GLY A 115 -18.07 -10.73 10.03
C GLY A 115 -16.61 -10.26 10.08
N THR A 116 -16.41 -9.09 10.66
CA THR A 116 -15.12 -8.41 10.74
C THR A 116 -14.89 -7.73 12.08
N LEU A 117 -13.62 -7.52 12.44
CA LEU A 117 -13.18 -6.47 13.36
C LEU A 117 -12.67 -5.30 12.51
N SER A 118 -13.09 -4.07 12.81
CA SER A 118 -12.80 -2.92 11.92
C SER A 118 -12.46 -1.63 12.67
N LYS A 119 -11.69 -0.77 12.00
CA LYS A 119 -11.48 0.65 12.32
C LYS A 119 -11.75 1.49 11.09
N PHE A 120 -12.09 2.76 11.28
CA PHE A 120 -12.39 3.68 10.19
C PHE A 120 -11.36 4.81 10.15
N GLY A 121 -10.74 5.01 8.98
CA GLY A 121 -9.74 6.06 8.77
C GLY A 121 -8.38 5.68 9.36
N CYS A 122 -7.52 5.09 8.54
CA CYS A 122 -6.13 4.76 8.86
C CYS A 122 -5.20 5.24 7.74
N GLN A 123 -3.90 5.28 8.01
CA GLN A 123 -2.89 5.64 7.00
C GLN A 123 -1.62 4.83 7.20
N MET A 124 -0.96 4.46 6.10
CA MET A 124 0.41 3.93 6.07
C MET A 124 1.23 4.66 5.01
N ARG A 125 2.55 4.73 5.18
CA ARG A 125 3.49 5.37 4.26
C ARG A 125 4.66 4.45 3.96
N PHE A 126 5.07 4.34 2.70
CA PHE A 126 6.14 3.46 2.26
C PHE A 126 7.12 4.22 1.37
N ASN A 127 8.41 4.10 1.64
CA ASN A 127 9.46 4.72 0.84
C ASN A 127 9.77 3.83 -0.38
N LEU A 128 9.84 4.44 -1.57
CA LEU A 128 10.10 3.73 -2.83
C LEU A 128 11.50 4.01 -3.40
N ARG A 129 12.32 4.84 -2.74
CA ARG A 129 13.61 5.31 -3.24
C ARG A 129 14.68 4.22 -3.26
N GLU A 130 14.67 3.33 -2.26
CA GLU A 130 15.77 2.36 -2.03
C GLU A 130 15.31 0.90 -2.01
N HIS A 131 14.02 0.66 -1.74
CA HIS A 131 13.43 -0.66 -1.61
C HIS A 131 11.99 -0.67 -2.10
N PHE A 132 11.42 -1.87 -2.23
CA PHE A 132 10.06 -2.08 -2.71
C PHE A 132 9.20 -2.70 -1.60
N PRO A 133 8.09 -2.05 -1.18
CA PRO A 133 7.29 -2.48 -0.03
C PRO A 133 6.47 -3.74 -0.37
N LEU A 134 7.13 -4.88 -0.29
CA LEU A 134 6.56 -6.21 -0.45
C LEU A 134 6.73 -6.96 0.87
N LEU A 135 5.62 -7.15 1.59
CA LEU A 135 5.63 -7.69 2.95
C LEU A 135 6.47 -8.96 3.07
N THR A 136 7.20 -9.06 4.17
CA THR A 136 8.18 -10.13 4.42
C THR A 136 7.71 -11.08 5.51
N THR A 137 6.86 -10.64 6.45
CA THR A 137 6.26 -11.51 7.48
C THR A 137 5.32 -12.58 6.90
N LYS A 138 4.93 -12.45 5.63
CA LYS A 138 4.18 -13.44 4.86
C LYS A 138 4.53 -13.30 3.38
N ARG A 139 4.76 -14.41 2.69
CA ARG A 139 4.97 -14.40 1.23
C ARG A 139 3.75 -13.83 0.50
N VAL A 140 3.95 -12.73 -0.21
CA VAL A 140 2.96 -12.09 -1.08
C VAL A 140 3.05 -12.70 -2.49
N PHE A 141 1.91 -12.87 -3.15
CA PHE A 141 1.84 -13.44 -4.50
C PHE A 141 2.22 -12.41 -5.57
N TRP A 142 3.53 -12.14 -5.70
CA TRP A 142 4.09 -11.13 -6.62
C TRP A 142 3.62 -11.26 -8.07
N LYS A 143 3.59 -12.48 -8.62
CA LYS A 143 3.11 -12.72 -10.00
C LYS A 143 1.68 -12.22 -10.18
N GLY A 144 0.82 -12.43 -9.18
CA GLY A 144 -0.53 -11.89 -9.16
C GLY A 144 -0.52 -10.36 -9.22
N VAL A 145 0.26 -9.72 -8.34
CA VAL A 145 0.37 -8.25 -8.24
C VAL A 145 0.72 -7.62 -9.58
N ALA A 146 1.82 -8.07 -10.19
CA ALA A 146 2.30 -7.48 -11.44
C ALA A 146 1.33 -7.75 -12.61
N GLN A 147 0.79 -8.97 -12.73
CA GLN A 147 -0.11 -9.31 -13.84
C GLN A 147 -1.47 -8.62 -13.74
N GLU A 148 -2.01 -8.46 -12.52
CA GLU A 148 -3.24 -7.70 -12.31
C GLU A 148 -3.05 -6.22 -12.65
N LEU A 149 -1.92 -5.62 -12.23
CA LEU A 149 -1.64 -4.23 -12.59
C LEU A 149 -1.53 -4.05 -14.11
N LEU A 150 -0.79 -4.92 -14.80
CA LEU A 150 -0.70 -4.89 -16.26
C LEU A 150 -2.07 -5.08 -16.94
N TRP A 151 -2.96 -5.87 -16.33
CA TRP A 151 -4.34 -6.05 -16.79
C TRP A 151 -5.17 -4.78 -16.61
N PHE A 152 -5.06 -4.07 -15.48
CA PHE A 152 -5.68 -2.76 -15.27
C PHE A 152 -5.15 -1.72 -16.27
N LEU A 153 -3.83 -1.65 -16.46
CA LEU A 153 -3.22 -0.70 -17.38
C LEU A 153 -3.78 -0.87 -18.81
N LYS A 154 -4.02 -2.11 -19.26
CA LYS A 154 -4.61 -2.39 -20.58
C LYS A 154 -6.10 -2.07 -20.71
N GLY A 155 -6.77 -1.64 -19.64
CA GLY A 155 -8.21 -1.44 -19.65
C GLY A 155 -9.03 -2.73 -19.73
N CYS A 156 -8.38 -3.89 -19.50
CA CYS A 156 -9.03 -5.19 -19.65
C CYS A 156 -10.03 -5.44 -18.52
N THR A 157 -11.14 -6.13 -18.85
CA THR A 157 -12.22 -6.47 -17.91
C THR A 157 -12.56 -7.96 -17.89
N ASP A 158 -11.87 -8.76 -18.70
CA ASP A 158 -11.98 -10.22 -18.75
C ASP A 158 -11.06 -10.89 -17.72
N ALA A 159 -11.65 -11.56 -16.71
CA ALA A 159 -10.91 -12.30 -15.69
C ALA A 159 -10.19 -13.55 -16.24
N LYS A 160 -10.60 -14.08 -17.40
CA LYS A 160 -9.95 -15.22 -18.05
C LYS A 160 -8.53 -14.87 -18.50
N ALA A 161 -8.30 -13.66 -18.99
CA ALA A 161 -6.97 -13.16 -19.35
C ALA A 161 -5.94 -13.23 -18.20
N LEU A 162 -6.38 -13.12 -16.94
CA LEU A 162 -5.55 -13.35 -15.75
C LEU A 162 -5.40 -14.84 -15.45
N THR A 163 -6.49 -15.60 -15.55
CA THR A 163 -6.51 -17.03 -15.27
C THR A 163 -5.59 -17.81 -16.20
N ASP A 164 -5.55 -17.45 -17.49
CA ASP A 164 -4.66 -18.03 -18.50
C ASP A 164 -3.17 -17.82 -18.17
N LYS A 165 -2.85 -16.81 -17.36
CA LYS A 165 -1.51 -16.54 -16.84
C LYS A 165 -1.24 -17.16 -15.45
N GLY A 166 -2.18 -17.98 -14.97
CA GLY A 166 -2.13 -18.63 -13.66
C GLY A 166 -2.50 -17.71 -12.48
N VAL A 167 -3.17 -16.58 -12.73
CA VAL A 167 -3.61 -15.63 -11.70
C VAL A 167 -5.13 -15.77 -11.50
N LYS A 168 -5.54 -16.32 -10.35
CA LYS A 168 -6.94 -16.73 -10.09
C LYS A 168 -7.67 -15.84 -9.09
N ILE A 169 -7.14 -14.65 -8.79
CA ILE A 169 -7.67 -13.76 -7.73
C ILE A 169 -9.08 -13.24 -8.03
N TRP A 170 -9.44 -13.08 -9.31
CA TRP A 170 -10.78 -12.68 -9.76
C TRP A 170 -11.73 -13.84 -10.04
N LYS A 171 -11.28 -15.10 -9.93
CA LYS A 171 -12.04 -16.27 -10.37
C LYS A 171 -13.40 -16.38 -9.65
N ALA A 172 -13.45 -16.09 -8.35
CA ALA A 172 -14.69 -16.19 -7.58
C ALA A 172 -15.68 -15.08 -7.97
N ASN A 173 -15.21 -13.86 -8.22
CA ASN A 173 -16.04 -12.72 -8.59
C ASN A 173 -16.47 -12.75 -10.07
N GLY A 174 -15.76 -13.52 -10.90
CA GLY A 174 -16.10 -13.71 -12.31
C GLY A 174 -16.91 -14.97 -12.60
N SER A 175 -17.23 -15.82 -11.60
CA SER A 175 -17.97 -17.05 -11.84
C SER A 175 -19.42 -16.79 -12.24
N ARG A 176 -20.00 -17.70 -13.03
CA ARG A 176 -21.41 -17.61 -13.43
C ARG A 176 -22.35 -17.48 -12.22
N GLU A 177 -22.13 -18.32 -11.21
CA GLU A 177 -22.89 -18.32 -9.95
C GLU A 177 -22.84 -16.95 -9.23
N TYR A 178 -21.65 -16.35 -9.13
CA TYR A 178 -21.49 -15.07 -8.46
C TYR A 178 -22.20 -13.94 -9.22
N LEU A 179 -22.00 -13.88 -10.55
CA LEU A 179 -22.61 -12.86 -11.40
C LEU A 179 -24.15 -12.93 -11.35
N ASP A 180 -24.72 -14.14 -11.37
CA ASP A 180 -26.18 -14.34 -11.24
C ASP A 180 -26.70 -13.89 -9.88
N ARG A 181 -25.97 -14.22 -8.81
CA ARG A 181 -26.29 -13.84 -7.43
C ARG A 181 -26.35 -12.33 -7.24
N ILE A 182 -25.52 -11.57 -7.95
CA ILE A 182 -25.50 -10.10 -7.88
C ILE A 182 -26.34 -9.42 -8.97
N GLY A 183 -27.12 -10.19 -9.74
CA GLY A 183 -28.07 -9.67 -10.72
C GLY A 183 -27.48 -9.36 -12.10
N LEU A 184 -26.23 -9.73 -12.38
CA LEU A 184 -25.56 -9.53 -13.67
C LEU A 184 -25.76 -10.75 -14.59
N LYS A 185 -27.01 -11.18 -14.78
CA LYS A 185 -27.37 -12.42 -15.48
C LYS A 185 -26.96 -12.43 -16.95
N ASP A 186 -27.08 -11.28 -17.61
CA ASP A 186 -26.78 -11.10 -19.04
C ASP A 186 -25.28 -10.97 -19.35
N ARG A 187 -24.40 -10.92 -18.33
CA ARG A 187 -22.95 -10.87 -18.52
C ARG A 187 -22.39 -12.25 -18.81
N GLU A 188 -21.43 -12.38 -19.73
CA GLU A 188 -20.68 -13.63 -19.90
C GLU A 188 -19.88 -13.98 -18.63
N GLU A 189 -19.62 -15.27 -18.38
CA GLU A 189 -18.72 -15.68 -17.30
C GLU A 189 -17.32 -15.05 -17.51
N ASN A 190 -16.72 -14.55 -16.44
CA ASN A 190 -15.48 -13.76 -16.41
C ASN A 190 -15.57 -12.31 -16.91
N ASP A 191 -16.72 -11.86 -17.45
CA ASP A 191 -16.95 -10.44 -17.74
C ASP A 191 -17.21 -9.69 -16.42
N LEU A 192 -16.19 -9.02 -15.89
CA LEU A 192 -16.28 -8.30 -14.62
C LEU A 192 -17.03 -6.96 -14.74
N GLY A 193 -17.36 -6.53 -15.95
CA GLY A 193 -17.91 -5.21 -16.22
C GLY A 193 -16.90 -4.07 -16.16
N PRO A 194 -17.37 -2.81 -16.09
CA PRO A 194 -16.51 -1.63 -16.19
C PRO A 194 -15.76 -1.36 -14.88
N VAL A 195 -14.92 -2.31 -14.45
CA VAL A 195 -14.10 -2.25 -13.23
C VAL A 195 -12.86 -1.36 -13.42
N TYR A 196 -11.84 -1.52 -12.57
CA TYR A 196 -10.70 -0.61 -12.44
C TYR A 196 -10.05 -0.17 -13.76
N GLY A 197 -9.53 -1.11 -14.55
CA GLY A 197 -8.81 -0.78 -15.79
C GLY A 197 -9.69 -0.02 -16.79
N PHE A 198 -10.95 -0.45 -16.94
CA PHE A 198 -11.91 0.24 -17.79
C PHE A 198 -12.11 1.69 -17.35
N GLN A 199 -12.30 1.93 -16.05
CA GLN A 199 -12.42 3.30 -15.54
C GLN A 199 -11.12 4.09 -15.73
N TRP A 200 -9.94 3.46 -15.68
CA TRP A 200 -8.67 4.17 -15.90
C TRP A 200 -8.44 4.60 -17.35
N ARG A 201 -8.88 3.79 -18.32
CA ARG A 201 -8.63 4.04 -19.75
C ARG A 201 -9.84 4.59 -20.52
N HIS A 202 -11.05 4.37 -20.00
CA HIS A 202 -12.32 4.60 -20.69
C HIS A 202 -13.39 5.21 -19.76
N PHE A 203 -12.99 6.09 -18.82
CA PHE A 203 -13.92 6.66 -17.83
C PHE A 203 -15.13 7.33 -18.50
N GLY A 204 -16.35 6.92 -18.12
CA GLY A 204 -17.60 7.45 -18.68
C GLY A 204 -18.00 6.89 -20.04
N ALA A 205 -17.22 5.97 -20.63
CA ALA A 205 -17.66 5.23 -21.82
C ALA A 205 -18.82 4.27 -21.48
N LYS A 206 -19.73 4.05 -22.44
CA LYS A 206 -20.83 3.10 -22.27
C LYS A 206 -20.29 1.68 -22.39
N TYR A 207 -20.19 0.97 -21.27
CA TYR A 207 -19.83 -0.44 -21.27
C TYR A 207 -20.89 -1.29 -21.99
N THR A 208 -20.43 -2.22 -22.82
CA THR A 208 -21.25 -3.25 -23.48
C THR A 208 -20.80 -4.64 -23.03
N THR A 209 -19.70 -5.17 -23.56
CA THR A 209 -19.11 -6.47 -23.20
C THR A 209 -17.59 -6.37 -23.04
N MET A 210 -16.96 -7.38 -22.44
CA MET A 210 -15.49 -7.47 -22.34
C MET A 210 -14.77 -7.63 -23.69
N HIS A 211 -15.50 -7.95 -24.76
CA HIS A 211 -14.95 -8.18 -26.11
C HIS A 211 -14.99 -6.95 -27.01
N ALA A 212 -15.71 -5.89 -26.62
CA ALA A 212 -15.87 -4.70 -27.43
C ALA A 212 -14.58 -3.85 -27.46
N ASP A 213 -14.35 -3.15 -28.57
CA ASP A 213 -13.27 -2.18 -28.67
C ASP A 213 -13.70 -0.81 -28.10
N TYR A 214 -13.08 -0.44 -26.97
CA TYR A 214 -13.32 0.83 -26.29
C TYR A 214 -12.27 1.90 -26.64
N LYS A 215 -11.39 1.65 -27.61
CA LYS A 215 -10.37 2.62 -28.03
C LYS A 215 -11.00 3.98 -28.37
N ASN A 216 -10.41 5.04 -27.83
CA ASN A 216 -10.88 6.42 -27.96
C ASN A 216 -12.28 6.71 -27.39
N GLN A 217 -12.85 5.81 -26.60
CA GLN A 217 -14.10 6.06 -25.87
C GLN A 217 -13.82 6.45 -24.43
N GLY A 218 -14.62 7.38 -23.91
CA GLY A 218 -14.47 7.91 -22.54
C GLY A 218 -13.21 8.74 -22.36
N VAL A 219 -12.80 8.92 -21.10
CA VAL A 219 -11.58 9.65 -20.73
C VAL A 219 -10.48 8.67 -20.35
N ASP A 220 -9.36 8.70 -21.07
CA ASP A 220 -8.12 7.99 -20.68
C ASP A 220 -7.40 8.78 -19.58
N GLN A 221 -7.75 8.46 -18.34
CA GLN A 221 -7.20 9.13 -17.16
C GLN A 221 -5.72 8.81 -16.98
N LEU A 222 -5.29 7.57 -17.24
CA LEU A 222 -3.89 7.16 -17.12
C LEU A 222 -3.01 7.96 -18.08
N LYS A 223 -3.41 8.05 -19.36
CA LYS A 223 -2.72 8.86 -20.36
C LYS A 223 -2.64 10.33 -19.91
N LYS A 224 -3.77 10.90 -19.47
CA LYS A 224 -3.83 12.29 -18.98
C LYS A 224 -2.92 12.53 -17.78
N VAL A 225 -2.85 11.58 -16.83
CA VAL A 225 -1.93 11.64 -15.68
C VAL A 225 -0.48 11.70 -16.16
N ILE A 226 -0.06 10.77 -17.03
CA ILE A 226 1.31 10.72 -17.55
C ILE A 226 1.66 12.00 -18.32
N GLU A 227 0.76 12.48 -19.17
CA GLU A 227 0.95 13.73 -19.92
C GLU A 227 1.04 14.94 -18.98
N THR A 228 0.24 14.97 -17.92
CA THR A 228 0.28 16.06 -16.93
C THR A 228 1.57 16.03 -16.14
N ILE A 229 2.04 14.85 -15.71
CA ILE A 229 3.33 14.70 -15.01
C ILE A 229 4.49 15.22 -15.90
N LYS A 230 4.50 14.85 -17.18
CA LYS A 230 5.56 15.26 -18.12
C LYS A 230 5.56 16.76 -18.42
N ASN A 231 4.39 17.36 -18.58
CA ASN A 231 4.26 18.72 -19.11
C ASN A 231 3.95 19.78 -18.03
N LYS A 232 3.34 19.38 -16.91
CA LYS A 232 2.88 20.23 -15.80
C LYS A 232 3.08 19.53 -14.45
N PRO A 233 4.32 19.17 -14.09
CA PRO A 233 4.60 18.35 -12.89
C PRO A 233 4.13 18.97 -11.58
N THR A 234 4.06 20.31 -11.49
CA THR A 234 3.59 21.02 -10.29
C THR A 234 2.07 21.13 -10.20
N ASP A 235 1.32 20.56 -11.14
CA ASP A 235 -0.13 20.54 -11.11
C ASP A 235 -0.64 19.75 -9.89
N ARG A 236 -1.68 20.27 -9.24
CA ARG A 236 -2.27 19.67 -8.03
C ARG A 236 -3.47 18.77 -8.33
N ARG A 237 -3.74 18.50 -9.62
CA ARG A 237 -4.91 17.76 -10.13
C ARG A 237 -4.50 16.48 -10.87
N ILE A 238 -3.31 15.96 -10.59
CA ILE A 238 -2.81 14.70 -11.15
C ILE A 238 -3.51 13.54 -10.44
N ILE A 239 -4.74 13.25 -10.83
CA ILE A 239 -5.66 12.31 -10.16
C ILE A 239 -6.17 11.27 -11.15
N MET A 240 -6.32 10.04 -10.68
CA MET A 240 -6.97 8.95 -11.41
C MET A 240 -7.99 8.26 -10.49
N SER A 241 -9.24 8.10 -10.96
CA SER A 241 -10.35 7.53 -10.20
C SER A 241 -10.95 6.29 -10.88
N ALA A 242 -11.22 5.25 -10.10
CA ALA A 242 -12.05 4.12 -10.50
C ALA A 242 -13.51 4.29 -10.05
N TRP A 243 -13.82 5.27 -9.19
CA TRP A 243 -15.17 5.43 -8.64
C TRP A 243 -16.09 6.19 -9.59
N ASN A 244 -16.98 5.46 -10.26
CA ASN A 244 -18.00 6.01 -11.16
C ASN A 244 -19.40 5.59 -10.70
N PRO A 245 -20.17 6.49 -10.04
CA PRO A 245 -21.51 6.19 -9.55
C PRO A 245 -22.47 5.63 -10.61
N ALA A 246 -22.36 6.07 -11.86
CA ALA A 246 -23.23 5.64 -12.95
C ALA A 246 -22.96 4.20 -13.43
N ASP A 247 -21.80 3.63 -13.06
CA ASP A 247 -21.37 2.30 -13.46
C ASP A 247 -21.32 1.30 -12.31
N LEU A 248 -21.46 1.71 -11.04
CA LEU A 248 -21.31 0.81 -9.88
C LEU A 248 -22.20 -0.43 -9.97
N ALA A 249 -23.47 -0.27 -10.37
CA ALA A 249 -24.41 -1.38 -10.51
C ALA A 249 -24.05 -2.35 -11.65
N LYS A 250 -23.14 -1.95 -12.54
CA LYS A 250 -22.67 -2.77 -13.66
C LYS A 250 -21.42 -3.59 -13.30
N MET A 251 -20.75 -3.30 -12.19
CA MET A 251 -19.47 -3.91 -11.83
C MET A 251 -19.66 -5.18 -11.02
N ALA A 252 -18.91 -6.23 -11.32
CA ALA A 252 -18.91 -7.46 -10.53
C ALA A 252 -18.51 -7.19 -9.07
N LEU A 253 -17.58 -6.26 -8.85
CA LEU A 253 -17.24 -5.78 -7.52
C LEU A 253 -16.95 -4.28 -7.57
N PRO A 254 -17.62 -3.44 -6.77
CA PRO A 254 -17.32 -2.02 -6.70
C PRO A 254 -15.86 -1.77 -6.30
N PRO A 255 -15.18 -0.75 -6.86
CA PRO A 255 -13.74 -0.53 -6.66
C PRO A 255 -13.38 -0.37 -5.18
N CYS A 256 -12.42 -1.15 -4.68
CA CYS A 256 -11.92 -1.00 -3.31
C CYS A 256 -10.96 0.19 -3.22
N HIS A 257 -9.91 0.20 -4.06
CA HIS A 257 -9.01 1.34 -4.23
C HIS A 257 -9.64 2.33 -5.22
N MET A 258 -10.28 3.35 -4.68
CA MET A 258 -11.24 4.18 -5.41
C MET A 258 -10.57 5.25 -6.26
N PHE A 259 -9.54 5.91 -5.73
CA PHE A 259 -8.79 6.92 -6.45
C PHE A 259 -7.36 7.02 -5.93
N CYS A 260 -6.49 7.58 -6.76
CA CYS A 260 -5.14 7.94 -6.37
C CYS A 260 -4.78 9.32 -6.91
N GLN A 261 -3.91 10.01 -6.19
CA GLN A 261 -3.33 11.28 -6.56
C GLN A 261 -1.81 11.14 -6.61
N PHE A 262 -1.21 11.75 -7.63
CA PHE A 262 0.23 11.81 -7.78
C PHE A 262 0.77 13.20 -7.42
N TYR A 263 2.01 13.23 -6.97
CA TYR A 263 2.70 14.45 -6.57
C TYR A 263 4.14 14.40 -7.08
N VAL A 264 4.57 15.45 -7.79
CA VAL A 264 5.94 15.57 -8.28
C VAL A 264 6.66 16.66 -7.50
N ALA A 265 7.79 16.31 -6.89
CA ALA A 265 8.69 17.26 -6.25
C ALA A 265 10.11 16.71 -6.24
N ASN A 266 11.12 17.58 -6.32
CA ASN A 266 12.54 17.21 -6.25
C ASN A 266 12.99 16.15 -7.28
N GLY A 267 12.33 16.10 -8.45
CA GLY A 267 12.58 15.07 -9.47
C GLY A 267 12.03 13.69 -9.10
N GLU A 268 11.17 13.60 -8.09
CA GLU A 268 10.55 12.37 -7.59
C GLU A 268 9.04 12.37 -7.81
N LEU A 269 8.46 11.18 -7.99
CA LEU A 269 7.03 10.93 -8.09
C LEU A 269 6.54 10.16 -6.86
N SER A 270 5.63 10.76 -6.11
CA SER A 270 4.90 10.12 -5.01
C SER A 270 3.45 9.85 -5.39
N CYS A 271 2.81 8.88 -4.73
CA CYS A 271 1.42 8.50 -4.93
C CYS A 271 0.70 8.38 -3.59
N GLN A 272 -0.48 8.98 -3.48
CA GLN A 272 -1.43 8.75 -2.40
C GLN A 272 -2.65 8.03 -2.95
N MET A 273 -3.01 6.88 -2.38
CA MET A 273 -4.18 6.10 -2.78
C MET A 273 -5.19 6.01 -1.64
N TYR A 274 -6.45 6.27 -1.95
CA TYR A 274 -7.57 6.07 -1.03
C TYR A 274 -8.30 4.76 -1.33
N GLN A 275 -8.39 3.90 -0.32
CA GLN A 275 -9.10 2.63 -0.38
C GLN A 275 -10.28 2.64 0.59
N ARG A 276 -11.52 2.51 0.11
CA ARG A 276 -12.71 2.54 0.99
C ARG A 276 -12.85 1.34 1.91
N SER A 277 -12.31 0.19 1.51
CA SER A 277 -12.54 -1.10 2.16
C SER A 277 -11.28 -1.95 2.03
N CYS A 278 -10.69 -2.29 3.16
CA CYS A 278 -9.31 -2.75 3.26
C CYS A 278 -9.24 -4.04 4.07
N ASP A 279 -9.29 -5.18 3.37
CA ASP A 279 -9.00 -6.49 3.95
C ASP A 279 -7.51 -6.55 4.31
N MET A 280 -7.21 -6.46 5.60
CA MET A 280 -5.84 -6.50 6.12
C MET A 280 -5.17 -7.87 5.94
N GLY A 281 -5.93 -8.95 5.84
CA GLY A 281 -5.42 -10.31 5.69
C GLY A 281 -4.90 -10.61 4.29
N LEU A 282 -5.69 -10.23 3.28
CA LEU A 282 -5.43 -10.58 1.87
C LEU A 282 -5.18 -9.34 0.98
N GLY A 283 -6.12 -8.39 0.98
CA GLY A 283 -6.14 -7.28 0.02
C GLY A 283 -5.01 -6.27 0.21
N VAL A 284 -4.86 -5.75 1.42
CA VAL A 284 -3.90 -4.66 1.73
C VAL A 284 -2.46 -4.98 1.35
N PRO A 285 -1.88 -6.18 1.65
CA PRO A 285 -0.55 -6.54 1.18
C PRO A 285 -0.40 -6.47 -0.35
N PHE A 286 -1.46 -6.84 -1.07
CA PHE A 286 -1.50 -6.81 -2.53
C PHE A 286 -1.60 -5.36 -3.04
N ASN A 287 -2.42 -4.53 -2.41
CA ASN A 287 -2.63 -3.14 -2.78
C ASN A 287 -1.40 -2.26 -2.54
N ILE A 288 -0.65 -2.50 -1.43
CA ILE A 288 0.62 -1.82 -1.16
C ILE A 288 1.60 -2.08 -2.31
N ALA A 289 1.82 -3.34 -2.67
CA ALA A 289 2.75 -3.69 -3.73
C ALA A 289 2.27 -3.19 -5.11
N SER A 290 0.96 -3.28 -5.40
CA SER A 290 0.39 -2.87 -6.69
C SER A 290 0.55 -1.37 -6.95
N TYR A 291 0.17 -0.51 -6.01
CA TYR A 291 0.29 0.94 -6.20
C TYR A 291 1.73 1.44 -6.07
N SER A 292 2.58 0.74 -5.31
CA SER A 292 4.02 1.00 -5.32
C SER A 292 4.62 0.70 -6.68
N LEU A 293 4.24 -0.42 -7.31
CA LEU A 293 4.68 -0.77 -8.66
C LEU A 293 4.16 0.24 -9.69
N LEU A 294 2.89 0.63 -9.62
CA LEU A 294 2.31 1.66 -10.51
C LEU A 294 3.10 2.97 -10.42
N THR A 295 3.42 3.40 -9.20
CA THR A 295 4.20 4.64 -8.96
C THR A 295 5.58 4.53 -9.58
N CYS A 296 6.28 3.40 -9.40
CA CYS A 296 7.57 3.15 -10.03
C CYS A 296 7.48 3.17 -11.56
N MET A 297 6.49 2.50 -12.15
CA MET A 297 6.29 2.45 -13.60
C MET A 297 6.03 3.83 -14.20
N ILE A 298 5.15 4.63 -13.58
CA ILE A 298 4.85 5.99 -14.03
C ILE A 298 6.09 6.89 -13.87
N ALA A 299 6.82 6.77 -12.76
CA ALA A 299 8.06 7.51 -12.56
C ALA A 299 9.05 7.24 -13.69
N GLN A 300 9.29 5.96 -14.03
CA GLN A 300 10.22 5.57 -15.11
C GLN A 300 9.82 6.17 -16.46
N VAL A 301 8.57 6.01 -16.89
CA VAL A 301 8.14 6.52 -18.21
C VAL A 301 8.06 8.04 -18.28
N CYS A 302 8.11 8.73 -17.13
CA CYS A 302 8.17 10.17 -17.01
C CYS A 302 9.59 10.71 -16.74
N GLY A 303 10.61 9.84 -16.65
CA GLY A 303 11.99 10.27 -16.35
C GLY A 303 12.18 10.78 -14.91
N LEU A 304 11.33 10.34 -13.97
CA LEU A 304 11.38 10.70 -12.56
C LEU A 304 11.89 9.52 -11.71
N LYS A 305 12.32 9.82 -10.48
CA LYS A 305 12.61 8.81 -9.47
C LYS A 305 11.35 8.46 -8.68
N PRO A 306 11.17 7.21 -8.19
CA PRO A 306 10.10 6.90 -7.24
C PRO A 306 10.33 7.62 -5.90
N GLY A 307 9.30 8.24 -5.35
CA GLY A 307 9.30 8.93 -4.05
C GLY A 307 8.67 8.07 -2.95
N GLU A 308 7.43 8.40 -2.57
CA GLU A 308 6.68 7.69 -1.52
C GLU A 308 5.34 7.16 -2.03
N PHE A 309 4.90 6.04 -1.46
CA PHE A 309 3.53 5.57 -1.55
C PHE A 309 2.80 5.78 -0.21
N VAL A 310 1.68 6.50 -0.23
CA VAL A 310 0.82 6.76 0.92
C VAL A 310 -0.51 6.05 0.73
N HIS A 311 -0.82 5.13 1.65
CA HIS A 311 -2.05 4.35 1.63
C HIS A 311 -3.03 4.91 2.65
N VAL A 312 -4.10 5.54 2.20
CA VAL A 312 -5.20 6.01 3.03
C VAL A 312 -6.31 4.97 3.02
N LEU A 313 -6.69 4.47 4.20
CA LEU A 313 -7.59 3.35 4.38
C LEU A 313 -8.89 3.81 5.05
N GLY A 314 -10.03 3.54 4.43
CA GLY A 314 -11.37 3.81 4.96
C GLY A 314 -11.77 2.78 6.00
N ASP A 315 -12.71 1.90 5.66
CA ASP A 315 -13.04 0.73 6.48
C ASP A 315 -11.88 -0.27 6.43
N THR A 316 -11.09 -0.29 7.50
CA THR A 316 -9.88 -1.10 7.64
C THR A 316 -10.18 -2.26 8.58
N HIS A 317 -10.15 -3.49 8.07
CA HIS A 317 -10.72 -4.61 8.78
C HIS A 317 -9.94 -5.92 8.67
N VAL A 318 -10.15 -6.75 9.68
CA VAL A 318 -9.74 -8.15 9.74
C VAL A 318 -11.00 -9.01 9.74
N TYR A 319 -11.12 -9.92 8.78
CA TYR A 319 -12.18 -10.93 8.82
C TYR A 319 -12.00 -11.85 10.03
N LEU A 320 -13.12 -12.27 10.65
CA LEU A 320 -13.07 -13.12 11.84
C LEU A 320 -12.35 -14.45 11.58
N ASN A 321 -12.47 -15.01 10.37
CA ASN A 321 -11.77 -16.22 9.96
C ASN A 321 -10.27 -16.02 9.65
N HIS A 322 -9.76 -14.78 9.69
CA HIS A 322 -8.35 -14.44 9.50
C HIS A 322 -7.61 -14.10 10.79
N ILE A 323 -8.32 -14.01 11.93
CA ILE A 323 -7.70 -13.66 13.23
C ILE A 323 -6.53 -14.59 13.56
N LYS A 324 -6.76 -15.91 13.62
CA LYS A 324 -5.68 -16.89 13.93
C LYS A 324 -4.52 -16.85 12.92
N PRO A 325 -4.74 -16.84 11.59
CA PRO A 325 -3.68 -16.61 10.61
C PRO A 325 -2.86 -15.34 10.84
N LEU A 326 -3.52 -14.23 11.21
CA LEU A 326 -2.86 -12.95 11.43
C LEU A 326 -2.11 -12.90 12.77
N GLU A 327 -2.63 -13.51 13.83
CA GLU A 327 -1.90 -13.70 15.08
C GLU A 327 -0.59 -14.48 14.86
N GLU A 328 -0.60 -15.48 13.98
CA GLU A 328 0.62 -16.19 13.57
C GLU A 328 1.56 -15.29 12.75
N GLN A 329 1.03 -14.44 11.87
CA GLN A 329 1.83 -13.44 11.17
C GLN A 329 2.51 -12.45 12.13
N LEU A 330 1.80 -12.02 13.18
CA LEU A 330 2.26 -11.03 14.15
C LEU A 330 3.41 -11.50 15.05
N LYS A 331 3.66 -12.82 15.12
CA LYS A 331 4.82 -13.41 15.81
C LYS A 331 6.12 -13.32 15.01
N ARG A 332 6.05 -13.00 13.71
CA ARG A 332 7.20 -12.97 12.81
C ARG A 332 7.80 -11.58 12.81
N GLU A 333 9.12 -11.51 12.95
CA GLU A 333 9.85 -10.25 12.82
C GLU A 333 9.98 -9.85 11.34
N PRO A 334 9.68 -8.60 10.96
CA PRO A 334 9.90 -8.13 9.60
C PRO A 334 11.36 -8.27 9.17
N ARG A 335 11.58 -8.81 7.97
CA ARG A 335 12.88 -8.82 7.28
C ARG A 335 12.98 -7.61 6.35
N PRO A 336 14.20 -7.22 5.91
CA PRO A 336 14.38 -6.14 4.96
C PRO A 336 13.49 -6.32 3.72
N PHE A 337 12.86 -5.23 3.27
CA PHE A 337 12.15 -5.23 2.01
C PHE A 337 13.08 -5.57 0.84
N PRO A 338 12.56 -6.22 -0.22
CA PRO A 338 13.34 -6.48 -1.41
C PRO A 338 13.57 -5.21 -2.23
N LYS A 339 14.37 -5.32 -3.30
CA LYS A 339 14.49 -4.29 -4.34
C LYS A 339 13.65 -4.67 -5.56
N LEU A 340 13.07 -3.67 -6.21
CA LEU A 340 12.44 -3.82 -7.51
C LEU A 340 13.44 -3.40 -8.59
N TRP A 341 13.77 -4.32 -9.48
CA TRP A 341 14.41 -4.02 -10.75
C TRP A 341 13.34 -3.95 -11.84
N MET A 342 13.43 -2.92 -12.69
CA MET A 342 12.57 -2.75 -13.87
C MET A 342 13.44 -2.62 -15.13
N ASN A 343 12.95 -3.13 -16.25
CA ASN A 343 13.66 -3.02 -17.53
C ASN A 343 13.76 -1.54 -17.96
N PRO A 344 14.97 -0.95 -18.00
CA PRO A 344 15.13 0.47 -18.30
C PRO A 344 14.84 0.82 -19.77
N LYS A 345 14.72 -0.18 -20.66
CA LYS A 345 14.40 0.02 -22.08
C LYS A 345 12.93 0.33 -22.31
N VAL A 346 12.05 0.10 -21.33
CA VAL A 346 10.62 0.36 -21.47
C VAL A 346 10.35 1.83 -21.17
N THR A 347 9.92 2.59 -22.19
CA THR A 347 9.68 4.04 -22.09
C THR A 347 8.21 4.43 -22.22
N ASN A 348 7.32 3.46 -22.48
CA ASN A 348 5.88 3.64 -22.53
C ASN A 348 5.19 2.72 -21.51
N ILE A 349 4.15 3.23 -20.85
CA ILE A 349 3.43 2.51 -19.80
C ILE A 349 2.75 1.24 -20.34
N ASP A 350 2.33 1.27 -21.60
CA ASP A 350 1.61 0.17 -22.25
C ASP A 350 2.55 -0.97 -22.72
N ASP A 351 3.85 -0.72 -22.78
CA ASP A 351 4.86 -1.66 -23.29
C ASP A 351 5.38 -2.63 -22.23
N PHE A 352 5.12 -2.36 -20.94
CA PHE A 352 5.57 -3.23 -19.86
C PHE A 352 4.97 -4.63 -19.94
N LYS A 353 5.82 -5.63 -19.70
CA LYS A 353 5.48 -7.05 -19.58
C LYS A 353 5.92 -7.57 -18.23
N TYR A 354 5.48 -8.77 -17.87
CA TYR A 354 5.82 -9.35 -16.57
C TYR A 354 7.32 -9.60 -16.43
N GLU A 355 7.98 -9.93 -17.53
CA GLU A 355 9.42 -10.21 -17.62
C GLU A 355 10.29 -8.96 -17.42
N ASP A 356 9.67 -7.77 -17.52
CA ASP A 356 10.34 -6.49 -17.30
C ASP A 356 10.49 -6.16 -15.81
N PHE A 357 10.05 -7.05 -14.90
CA PHE A 357 10.16 -6.87 -13.46
C PHE A 357 10.92 -8.02 -12.80
N LYS A 358 11.83 -7.68 -11.89
CA LYS A 358 12.49 -8.65 -11.00
C LYS A 358 12.47 -8.13 -9.57
N ILE A 359 12.17 -9.03 -8.64
CA ILE A 359 12.24 -8.74 -7.21
C ILE A 359 13.53 -9.36 -6.67
N GLU A 360 14.45 -8.52 -6.23
CA GLU A 360 15.78 -8.91 -5.77
C GLU A 360 15.82 -8.94 -4.24
N GLY A 361 16.43 -9.98 -3.68
CA GLY A 361 16.60 -10.10 -2.23
C GLY A 361 15.32 -10.42 -1.43
N TYR A 362 14.24 -10.85 -2.08
CA TYR A 362 12.98 -11.17 -1.38
C TYR A 362 13.06 -12.48 -0.60
N LYS A 363 13.26 -12.35 0.72
CA LYS A 363 13.38 -13.47 1.67
C LYS A 363 12.20 -13.49 2.66
N PRO A 364 10.94 -13.67 2.23
CA PRO A 364 9.80 -13.65 3.15
C PRO A 364 9.74 -14.93 4.00
N TYR A 365 8.97 -14.88 5.07
CA TYR A 365 8.48 -16.07 5.76
C TYR A 365 7.52 -16.86 4.86
N PRO A 366 7.27 -18.16 5.17
CA PRO A 366 6.33 -18.98 4.42
C PRO A 366 4.94 -18.37 4.30
N THR A 367 4.23 -18.71 3.21
CA THR A 367 2.85 -18.29 2.97
C THR A 367 1.95 -18.68 4.16
N ILE A 368 1.07 -17.77 4.57
CA ILE A 368 -0.01 -18.05 5.51
C ILE A 368 -1.30 -18.15 4.68
N LYS A 369 -1.96 -19.31 4.73
CA LYS A 369 -3.19 -19.55 3.97
C LYS A 369 -4.36 -18.84 4.66
N MET A 370 -5.08 -18.01 3.91
CA MET A 370 -6.31 -17.34 4.33
C MET A 370 -7.34 -17.52 3.22
N LYS A 371 -8.58 -17.86 3.59
CA LYS A 371 -9.69 -18.04 2.63
C LYS A 371 -10.33 -16.69 2.36
N MET A 372 -10.52 -16.34 1.09
CA MET A 372 -11.25 -15.13 0.71
C MET A 372 -12.74 -15.27 1.06
N ALA A 373 -13.34 -14.18 1.56
CA ALA A 373 -14.78 -14.11 1.80
C ALA A 373 -15.50 -13.65 0.51
N VAL A 374 -16.53 -14.39 0.06
CA VAL A 374 -17.15 -14.21 -1.27
C VAL A 374 -18.60 -13.74 -1.19
#